data_AF-A0A357L898-F1
#
_entry.id   AF-A0A357L898-F1
#
_cell.length_a   1.000
_cell.length_b   1.000
_cell.length_c   1.000
_cell.angle_alpha   90.00
_cell.angle_beta   90.00
_cell.angle_gamma   90.00
#
_symmetry.space_group_name_H-M   'P 1'
#
loop_
_entity.id
_entity.type
_entity.pdbx_description
1 polymer ?
#
loop_
_entity_poly.entity_id
_entity_poly.type
_entity_poly.pdbx_seq_one_letter_code
_entity_poly.pdbx_strand_id
1 'polypeptide(L)' 'GVLAVWLLVYIWWHRSFDEFERGLELKAIALAAGIIIVAASGWGLAELVLDAPTAPIVFIAPAFSVVYATIRMLIGRAYR' A
#
# COMPACT_ATOMS: atom_id res chain seq x y z
N GLY A 1 -15.76 15.16 -3.56
CA GLY A 1 -14.67 14.88 -2.60
C GLY A 1 -13.53 14.19 -3.32
N VAL A 2 -12.29 14.61 -3.10
CA VAL A 2 -11.08 14.11 -3.80
C VAL A 2 -10.97 12.58 -3.77
N LEU A 3 -11.32 11.95 -2.63
CA LEU A 3 -11.32 10.50 -2.49
C LEU A 3 -12.32 9.78 -3.40
N ALA A 4 -13.49 10.37 -3.65
CA ALA A 4 -14.48 9.78 -4.54
C ALA A 4 -13.99 9.82 -6.00
N VAL A 5 -13.37 10.93 -6.41
CA VAL A 5 -12.76 11.05 -7.75
C VAL A 5 -11.61 10.05 -7.89
N TRP A 6 -10.75 9.95 -6.88
CA TRP A 6 -9.66 8.99 -6.85
C TRP A 6 -10.15 7.54 -6.95
N LEU A 7 -11.20 7.19 -6.20
CA LEU A 7 -11.81 5.87 -6.25
C LEU A 7 -12.36 5.54 -7.65
N LEU A 8 -13.02 6.50 -8.30
CA LEU A 8 -13.55 6.32 -9.66
C LEU A 8 -12.43 6.10 -10.67
N VAL A 9 -11.37 6.91 -10.62
CA VAL A 9 -10.18 6.76 -11.47
C VAL A 9 -9.52 5.40 -11.24
N TYR A 10 -9.39 4.99 -9.98
CA TYR A 10 -8.82 3.69 -9.62
C TYR A 10 -9.67 2.53 -10.15
N ILE A 11 -10.99 2.57 -10.00
CA ILE A 11 -11.90 1.54 -10.54
C ILE A 11 -11.80 1.46 -12.06
N TRP A 12 -11.79 2.62 -12.74
CA TRP A 12 -11.68 2.68 -14.20
C TRP A 12 -10.37 2.08 -14.70
N TRP A 13 -9.25 2.48 -14.08
CA TRP A 13 -7.94 1.96 -14.41
C TRP A 13 -7.83 0.45 -14.11
N HIS A 14 -8.35 -0.01 -12.96
CA HIS A 14 -8.33 -1.42 -12.58
C HIS A 14 -9.11 -2.33 -13.54
N ARG A 15 -10.16 -1.78 -14.18
CA ARG A 15 -10.95 -2.49 -15.19
C ARG A 15 -10.25 -2.63 -16.54
N SER A 16 -9.18 -1.89 -16.79
CA SER A 16 -8.39 -2.01 -18.02
C SER A 16 -7.39 -3.17 -18.01
N PHE A 17 -7.19 -3.83 -16.87
CA PHE A 17 -6.30 -4.98 -16.73
C PHE A 17 -6.99 -6.31 -17.03
N ASP A 18 -6.23 -7.23 -17.59
CA ASP A 18 -6.63 -8.63 -17.70
C ASP A 18 -6.80 -9.26 -16.31
N GLU A 19 -7.59 -10.33 -16.22
CA GLU A 19 -7.94 -10.97 -14.94
C GLU A 19 -6.71 -11.42 -14.14
N PHE A 20 -5.67 -11.89 -14.84
CA PHE A 20 -4.40 -12.25 -14.24
C PHE A 20 -3.65 -11.04 -13.65
N GLU A 21 -3.48 -9.97 -14.43
CA GLU A 21 -2.81 -8.74 -13.99
C GLU A 21 -3.56 -8.10 -12.83
N ARG A 22 -4.89 -8.08 -12.91
CA ARG A 22 -5.78 -7.61 -11.85
C ARG A 22 -5.57 -8.38 -10.55
N GLY A 23 -5.46 -9.71 -10.63
CA GLY A 23 -5.18 -10.57 -9.48
C GLY A 23 -3.81 -10.30 -8.85
N LEU A 24 -2.78 -10.08 -9.67
CA LEU A 24 -1.44 -9.71 -9.18
C LEU A 24 -1.46 -8.34 -8.50
N GLU A 25 -2.19 -7.40 -9.06
CA GLU A 25 -2.31 -6.05 -8.52
C GLU A 25 -2.98 -6.06 -7.13
N LEU A 26 -4.11 -6.74 -6.98
CA LEU A 26 -4.81 -6.88 -5.71
C LEU A 26 -3.94 -7.56 -4.65
N LYS A 27 -3.17 -8.60 -5.03
CA LYS A 27 -2.21 -9.24 -4.13
C LYS A 27 -1.12 -8.28 -3.68
N ALA A 28 -0.56 -7.48 -4.61
CA ALA A 28 0.46 -6.49 -4.29
C ALA A 28 -0.07 -5.42 -3.34
N ILE A 29 -1.30 -4.94 -3.55
CA ILE A 29 -1.97 -3.97 -2.67
C ILE A 29 -2.20 -4.55 -1.29
N ALA A 30 -2.75 -5.78 -1.21
CA ALA A 30 -3.02 -6.44 0.05
C ALA A 30 -1.74 -6.64 0.88
N LEU A 31 -0.66 -7.08 0.23
CA LEU A 31 0.63 -7.28 0.89
C LEU A 31 1.24 -5.94 1.34
N ALA A 32 1.20 -4.91 0.49
CA ALA A 32 1.70 -3.58 0.84
C ALA A 32 0.93 -2.97 2.02
N ALA A 33 -0.40 -3.06 1.99
CA ALA A 33 -1.25 -2.58 3.07
C ALA A 33 -0.96 -3.32 4.37
N GLY A 34 -0.83 -4.65 4.31
CA GLY A 34 -0.47 -5.47 5.48
C GLY A 34 0.86 -5.05 6.11
N ILE A 35 1.91 -4.85 5.30
CA ILE A 35 3.22 -4.40 5.79
C ILE A 35 3.11 -3.02 6.47
N ILE A 36 2.41 -2.08 5.84
CA ILE A 36 2.24 -0.74 6.41
C ILE A 36 1.43 -0.78 7.71
N ILE A 37 0.36 -1.58 7.78
CA ILE A 37 -0.43 -1.74 9.01
C ILE A 37 0.44 -2.28 10.14
N VAL A 38 1.23 -3.32 9.88
CA VAL A 38 2.14 -3.91 10.89
C VAL A 38 3.19 -2.90 11.33
N ALA A 39 3.83 -2.20 10.40
CA ALA A 39 4.85 -1.20 10.71
C ALA A 39 4.27 -0.02 11.51
N ALA A 40 3.12 0.52 11.09
CA ALA A 40 2.44 1.62 11.77
C ALA A 40 1.96 1.20 13.17
N SER A 41 1.43 -0.02 13.31
CA SER A 41 1.01 -0.57 14.61
C SER A 41 2.21 -0.74 15.54
N GLY A 42 3.32 -1.28 15.02
CA GLY A 42 4.56 -1.42 15.79
C GLY A 42 5.13 -0.09 16.25
N TRP A 43 5.11 0.92 15.38
CA TRP A 43 5.54 2.27 15.74
C TRP A 43 4.61 2.93 16.76
N GLY A 44 3.28 2.83 16.58
CA GLY A 44 2.31 3.36 17.55
C GLY A 44 2.43 2.70 18.93
N LEU A 45 2.77 1.40 18.99
CA LEU A 45 3.09 0.73 20.25
C LEU A 45 4.39 1.26 20.87
N ALA A 46 5.41 1.55 20.06
CA ALA A 46 6.66 2.14 20.55
C ALA A 46 6.43 3.57 21.09
N GLU A 47 5.60 4.38 20.44
CA GLU A 47 5.18 5.69 20.97
C GLU A 47 4.50 5.55 22.34
N LEU A 48 3.61 4.56 22.48
CA LEU A 48 2.85 4.34 23.71
C LEU A 48 3.71 3.81 24.88
N VAL A 49 4.68 2.93 24.61
CA VAL A 49 5.40 2.17 25.65
C VAL A 49 6.80 2.72 25.91
N LEU A 50 7.47 3.23 24.89
CA LEU A 50 8.89 3.62 24.93
C LEU A 50 9.10 5.14 24.81
N ASP A 51 8.02 5.93 24.84
CA ASP A 51 8.05 7.39 24.65
C ASP A 51 8.75 7.79 23.34
N ALA A 52 8.57 6.97 22.29
CA ALA A 52 9.12 7.21 20.97
C ALA A 52 8.48 8.46 20.33
N PRO A 53 9.18 9.16 19.43
CA PRO A 53 8.64 10.37 18.81
C PRO A 53 7.45 10.07 17.89
N THR A 54 6.46 10.96 17.92
CA THR A 54 5.25 10.84 17.09
C THR A 54 5.58 10.90 15.61
N ALA A 55 5.25 9.83 14.88
CA ALA A 55 5.39 9.79 13.43
C ALA A 55 4.26 10.57 12.73
N PRO A 56 4.57 11.51 11.83
CA PRO A 56 3.53 12.23 11.10
C PRO A 56 2.76 11.31 10.15
N ILE A 57 1.43 11.35 10.23
CA ILE A 57 0.53 10.52 9.40
C ILE A 57 0.71 10.75 7.88
N VAL A 58 1.24 11.92 7.50
CA VAL A 58 1.50 12.27 6.09
C VAL A 58 2.47 11.31 5.40
N PHE A 59 3.30 10.59 6.17
CA PHE A 59 4.25 9.63 5.62
C PHE A 59 3.65 8.25 5.31
N ILE A 60 2.43 7.95 5.75
CA ILE A 60 1.79 6.65 5.48
C ILE A 60 1.57 6.45 3.98
N ALA A 61 1.04 7.45 3.27
CA ALA A 61 0.76 7.32 1.84
C ALA A 61 2.04 7.16 1.00
N PRO A 62 3.09 7.99 1.17
CA PRO A 62 4.39 7.76 0.52
C PRO A 62 5.01 6.40 0.86
N ALA A 63 5.00 6.00 2.14
CA ALA A 63 5.54 4.70 2.56
C ALA A 63 4.80 3.54 1.88
N PHE A 64 3.46 3.61 1.83
CA PHE A 64 2.64 2.64 1.12
C PHE A 64 3.01 2.57 -0.36
N SER A 65 3.16 3.71 -1.04
CA SER A 65 3.54 3.75 -2.45
C SER A 65 4.90 3.09 -2.72
N VAL A 66 5.89 3.33 -1.86
CA VAL A 66 7.22 2.71 -1.96
C VAL A 66 7.15 1.19 -1.77
N VAL A 67 6.45 0.73 -0.74
CA VAL A 67 6.29 -0.69 -0.44
C VAL A 67 5.52 -1.39 -1.57
N TYR A 68 4.42 -0.81 -2.04
CA TYR A 68 3.64 -1.32 -3.16
C TYR A 68 4.48 -1.41 -4.44
N ALA A 69 5.21 -0.36 -4.81
CA ALA A 69 6.07 -0.36 -5.99
C ALA A 69 7.12 -1.47 -5.93
N THR A 70 7.73 -1.66 -4.74
CA THR A 70 8.72 -2.71 -4.48
C THR A 70 8.10 -4.10 -4.67
N ILE A 71 6.95 -4.35 -4.05
CA ILE A 71 6.26 -5.65 -4.17
C ILE A 71 5.83 -5.91 -5.60
N ARG A 72 5.26 -4.92 -6.28
CA ARG A 72 4.83 -5.06 -7.68
C ARG A 72 6.00 -5.36 -8.60
N MET A 73 7.15 -4.74 -8.37
CA MET A 73 8.38 -5.01 -9.12
C MET A 73 8.92 -6.43 -8.86
N LEU A 74 8.86 -6.92 -7.62
CA LEU A 74 9.26 -8.29 -7.27
C LEU A 74 8.33 -9.33 -7.90
N ILE A 75 7.02 -9.13 -7.79
CA ILE A 75 6.00 -9.98 -8.41
C ILE A 75 6.19 -9.98 -9.93
N GLY A 76 6.32 -8.81 -10.55
CA GLY A 76 6.50 -8.70 -12.00
C GLY A 76 7.78 -9.37 -12.51
N ARG A 77 8.84 -9.47 -11.69
CA ARG A 77 10.04 -10.25 -12.02
C ARG A 77 9.83 -11.75 -11.90
N ALA A 78 9.01 -12.21 -10.96
CA ALA A 78 8.76 -13.63 -10.74
C ALA A 78 7.85 -14.26 -11.81
N TYR A 79 7.03 -13.45 -12.49
CA TYR A 79 6.07 -13.90 -13.51
C TYR A 79 6.47 -13.54 -14.96
N ARG A 80 7.70 -13.03 -15.18
CA ARG A 80 8.34 -12.94 -16.51
C ARG A 80 9.20 -14.16 -16.76
#